data_AF-A0A1Q9BS76-F1
#
_entry.id   AF-A0A1Q9BS76-F1
#
_cell.length_a   1.000
_cell.length_b   1.000
_cell.length_c   1.000
_cell.angle_alpha   90.00
_cell.angle_beta   90.00
_cell.angle_gamma   90.00
#
_symmetry.space_group_name_H-M   'P 1'
#
loop_
_entity.id
_entity.type
_entity.pdbx_description
1 polymer ?
#
loop_
_entity_poly.entity_id
_entity_poly.type
_entity_poly.pdbx_seq_one_letter_code
_entity_poly.pdbx_strand_id
1 'polypeptide(L)'
;LALIRQDRGLIVFVKQDQHSILPALYKASATWNEKKEKAANLEAGLSLKTVLLSCVIRELLSRLQTVTSTEDGKAKLLAAGWINNEGHWLYQRWCAKTKRLIRDEDRTPLTHDNAVRLLTSLRDSLNGDIIHKFAATQPLYKLEEAGHQSATFFLEVSLRGKESDLVHAMLLQLINSSLTHLIGISVKRENGQRCKLAQQVAELVFRG
;
A
#
# COMPACT_ATOMS: atom_id res chain seq x y z
N LEU A 1 -9.97 -11.41 19.15
CA LEU A 1 -9.85 -11.46 17.66
C LEU A 1 -9.68 -10.07 17.02
N ALA A 2 -10.48 -9.05 17.38
CA ALA A 2 -10.36 -7.71 16.78
C ALA A 2 -9.00 -7.01 17.03
N LEU A 3 -8.43 -7.15 18.23
CA LEU A 3 -7.11 -6.59 18.58
C LEU A 3 -5.95 -7.19 17.75
N ILE A 4 -6.02 -8.49 17.43
CA ILE A 4 -5.00 -9.18 16.61
C ILE A 4 -5.09 -8.72 15.14
N ARG A 5 -6.27 -8.35 14.65
CA ARG A 5 -6.43 -7.78 13.30
C ARG A 5 -5.88 -6.36 13.22
N GLN A 6 -6.14 -5.53 14.24
CA GLN A 6 -5.55 -4.18 14.34
C GLN A 6 -4.02 -4.15 14.30
N ASP A 7 -3.39 -5.22 14.78
CA ASP A 7 -1.93 -5.33 14.81
C ASP A 7 -1.32 -5.90 13.50
N ARG A 8 -2.16 -6.37 12.56
CA ARG A 8 -1.74 -7.09 11.35
C ARG A 8 -2.22 -6.49 10.04
N GLY A 9 -3.33 -5.76 10.11
CA GLY A 9 -4.04 -5.22 8.96
C GLY A 9 -3.59 -3.80 8.64
N LEU A 10 -3.36 -3.55 7.36
CA LEU A 10 -3.20 -2.24 6.79
C LEU A 10 -4.33 -2.00 5.77
N ILE A 11 -4.74 -0.75 5.68
CA ILE A 11 -5.65 -0.27 4.65
C ILE A 11 -4.84 0.57 3.68
N VAL A 12 -4.94 0.24 2.40
CA VAL A 12 -4.27 0.93 1.31
C VAL A 12 -5.32 1.64 0.47
N PHE A 13 -5.34 2.96 0.55
CA PHE A 13 -6.19 3.81 -0.28
C PHE A 13 -5.44 4.17 -1.54
N VAL A 14 -6.09 4.01 -2.69
CA VAL A 14 -5.53 4.33 -4.00
C VAL A 14 -6.41 5.38 -4.65
N LYS A 15 -5.83 6.50 -5.06
CA LYS A 15 -6.54 7.53 -5.83
C LYS A 15 -6.42 7.23 -7.31
N GLN A 16 -7.48 7.50 -8.06
CA GLN A 16 -7.47 7.46 -9.52
C GLN A 16 -7.13 8.86 -10.05
N ASP A 17 -5.83 9.18 -10.08
CA ASP A 17 -5.27 10.38 -10.69
C ASP A 17 -4.15 10.03 -11.69
N GLN A 18 -3.45 11.03 -12.22
CA GLN A 18 -2.34 10.83 -13.17
C GLN A 18 -1.20 9.95 -12.60
N HIS A 19 -1.08 9.88 -11.28
CA HIS A 19 -0.07 9.07 -10.60
C HIS A 19 -0.64 7.74 -10.10
N SER A 20 -1.88 7.38 -10.41
CA SER A 20 -2.50 6.16 -9.91
C SER A 20 -1.73 4.89 -10.30
N ILE A 21 -1.65 3.95 -9.36
CA ILE A 21 -1.17 2.59 -9.61
C ILE A 21 -2.24 1.69 -10.28
N LEU A 22 -3.52 2.09 -10.28
CA LEU A 22 -4.63 1.23 -10.68
C LEU A 22 -4.47 0.63 -12.08
N PRO A 23 -4.05 1.38 -13.12
CA PRO A 23 -3.84 0.80 -14.45
C PRO A 23 -2.80 -0.33 -14.46
N ALA A 24 -1.73 -0.19 -13.67
CA ALA A 24 -0.70 -1.22 -13.53
C ALA A 24 -1.25 -2.46 -12.81
N LEU A 25 -2.11 -2.28 -11.80
CA LEU A 25 -2.77 -3.38 -11.09
C LEU A 25 -3.77 -4.13 -11.98
N TYR A 26 -4.55 -3.41 -12.80
CA TYR A 26 -5.47 -4.03 -13.77
C TYR A 26 -4.70 -4.90 -14.76
N LYS A 27 -3.64 -4.35 -15.36
CA LYS A 27 -2.76 -5.09 -16.28
C LYS A 27 -2.12 -6.31 -15.62
N ALA A 28 -1.61 -6.17 -14.40
CA ALA A 28 -1.01 -7.27 -13.65
C ALA A 28 -2.03 -8.38 -13.33
N SER A 29 -3.25 -7.99 -12.93
CA SER A 29 -4.34 -8.93 -12.66
C SER A 29 -4.76 -9.70 -13.91
N ALA A 30 -4.95 -9.00 -15.03
CA ALA A 30 -5.31 -9.62 -16.31
C ALA A 30 -4.23 -10.61 -16.77
N THR A 31 -2.97 -10.18 -16.73
CA THR A 31 -1.81 -11.02 -17.10
C THR A 31 -1.72 -12.27 -16.24
N TRP A 32 -1.98 -12.16 -14.93
CA TRP A 32 -1.98 -13.31 -14.03
C TRP A 32 -3.14 -14.27 -14.31
N ASN A 33 -4.35 -13.75 -14.56
CA ASN A 33 -5.51 -14.57 -14.91
C ASN A 33 -5.27 -15.33 -16.22
N GLU A 34 -4.76 -14.66 -17.26
CA GLU A 34 -4.41 -15.32 -18.52
C GLU A 34 -3.37 -16.43 -18.33
N LYS A 35 -2.34 -16.19 -17.53
CA LYS A 35 -1.33 -17.21 -17.22
C LYS A 35 -1.94 -18.39 -16.47
N LYS A 36 -2.87 -18.13 -15.56
CA LYS A 36 -3.60 -19.18 -14.81
C LYS A 36 -4.48 -20.02 -15.74
N GLU A 37 -5.12 -19.41 -16.73
CA GLU A 37 -5.96 -20.11 -17.71
C GLU A 37 -5.13 -20.92 -18.71
N LYS A 38 -3.98 -20.37 -19.15
CA LYS A 38 -3.10 -21.01 -20.15
C LYS A 38 -2.19 -22.08 -19.53
N ALA A 39 -1.80 -21.95 -18.27
CA ALA A 39 -0.91 -22.90 -17.59
C ALA A 39 -1.74 -23.92 -16.80
N ALA A 40 -1.59 -25.21 -17.14
CA ALA A 40 -2.15 -26.30 -16.32
C ALA A 40 -1.57 -26.30 -14.88
N ASN A 41 -0.35 -25.78 -14.70
CA ASN A 41 0.29 -25.55 -13.40
C ASN A 41 0.92 -24.16 -13.37
N LEU A 42 0.38 -23.25 -12.57
CA LEU A 42 1.11 -22.05 -12.14
C LEU A 42 2.32 -22.49 -11.31
N GLU A 43 3.41 -21.70 -11.33
CA GLU A 43 4.49 -21.86 -10.35
C GLU A 43 3.90 -21.94 -8.93
N ALA A 44 4.28 -22.98 -8.19
CA ALA A 44 3.78 -23.20 -6.84
C ALA A 44 4.05 -21.94 -5.99
N GLY A 45 2.98 -21.36 -5.44
CA GLY A 45 3.05 -20.19 -4.56
C GLY A 45 2.87 -18.83 -5.23
N LEU A 46 2.78 -18.72 -6.57
CA LEU A 46 2.59 -17.43 -7.24
C LEU A 46 1.12 -16.97 -7.22
N SER A 47 0.67 -16.53 -6.05
CA SER A 47 -0.71 -16.06 -5.84
C SER A 47 -0.95 -14.63 -6.36
N LEU A 48 -2.19 -14.31 -6.76
CA LEU A 48 -2.57 -12.98 -7.25
C LEU A 48 -2.22 -11.86 -6.25
N LYS A 49 -2.43 -12.09 -4.95
CA LYS A 49 -2.07 -11.14 -3.88
C LYS A 49 -0.59 -10.77 -3.90
N THR A 50 0.30 -11.75 -4.11
CA THR A 50 1.74 -11.54 -4.19
C THR A 50 2.11 -10.77 -5.45
N VAL A 51 1.51 -11.15 -6.59
CA VAL A 51 1.76 -10.46 -7.88
C VAL A 51 1.34 -8.99 -7.81
N LEU A 52 0.17 -8.70 -7.26
CA LEU A 52 -0.35 -7.34 -7.14
C LEU A 52 0.48 -6.51 -6.16
N LEU A 53 0.83 -7.03 -4.98
CA LEU A 53 1.66 -6.28 -4.03
C LEU A 53 3.07 -6.03 -4.59
N SER A 54 3.67 -7.04 -5.24
CA SER A 54 4.96 -6.87 -5.93
C SER A 54 4.89 -5.85 -7.07
N CYS A 55 3.74 -5.72 -7.74
CA CYS A 55 3.50 -4.65 -8.71
C CYS A 55 3.53 -3.27 -8.06
N VAL A 56 2.87 -3.10 -6.90
CA VAL A 56 2.89 -1.84 -6.13
C VAL A 56 4.32 -1.45 -5.74
N ILE A 57 5.08 -2.37 -5.13
CA ILE A 57 6.43 -2.07 -4.65
C ILE A 57 7.40 -1.77 -5.80
N ARG A 58 7.30 -2.53 -6.90
CA ARG A 58 8.12 -2.29 -8.11
C ARG A 58 7.85 -0.93 -8.73
N GLU A 59 6.58 -0.56 -8.90
CA GLU A 59 6.25 0.74 -9.48
C GLU A 59 6.71 1.88 -8.58
N LEU A 60 6.51 1.75 -7.26
CA LEU A 60 6.97 2.74 -6.30
C LEU A 60 8.49 2.94 -6.36
N LEU A 61 9.25 1.84 -6.37
CA LEU A 61 10.71 1.89 -6.49
C LEU A 61 11.15 2.52 -7.82
N SER A 62 10.52 2.14 -8.93
CA SER A 62 10.83 2.69 -10.25
C SER A 62 10.60 4.20 -10.27
N ARG A 63 9.45 4.68 -9.79
CA ARG A 63 9.13 6.11 -9.79
C ARG A 63 10.01 6.89 -8.83
N LEU A 64 10.34 6.31 -7.67
CA LEU A 64 11.31 6.87 -6.73
C LEU A 64 12.63 7.16 -7.45
N GLN A 65 13.18 6.17 -8.16
CA GLN A 65 14.44 6.31 -8.87
C GLN A 65 14.34 7.33 -10.01
N THR A 66 13.26 7.30 -10.80
CA THR A 66 13.11 8.21 -11.94
C THR A 66 12.95 9.66 -11.52
N VAL A 67 12.08 9.95 -10.53
CA VAL A 67 11.77 11.34 -10.15
C VAL A 67 12.94 12.01 -9.44
N THR A 68 13.75 11.27 -8.69
CA THR A 68 14.92 11.82 -7.99
C THR A 68 16.15 11.89 -8.88
N SER A 69 16.12 11.33 -10.08
CA SER A 69 17.22 11.41 -11.04
C SER A 69 17.25 12.75 -11.79
N THR A 70 16.21 13.58 -11.69
CA THR A 70 16.13 14.87 -12.38
C THR A 70 15.96 16.02 -11.39
N GLU A 71 16.59 17.16 -11.66
CA GLU A 71 16.48 18.36 -10.81
C GLU A 71 15.06 18.93 -10.82
N ASP A 72 14.38 18.93 -11.98
CA ASP A 72 12.97 19.32 -12.08
C ASP A 72 12.06 18.42 -11.24
N GLY A 73 12.31 17.11 -11.23
CA GLY A 73 11.59 16.15 -10.39
C GLY A 73 11.77 16.46 -8.90
N LYS A 74 13.00 16.66 -8.44
CA LYS A 74 13.29 17.06 -7.05
C LYS A 74 12.62 18.39 -6.68
N ALA A 75 12.67 19.39 -7.57
CA ALA A 75 12.02 20.69 -7.34
C ALA A 75 10.50 20.55 -7.16
N LYS A 76 9.85 19.71 -7.96
CA LYS A 76 8.42 19.39 -7.81
C LYS A 76 8.11 18.70 -6.48
N LEU A 77 8.96 17.77 -6.04
CA LEU A 77 8.79 17.09 -4.75
C LEU A 77 8.96 18.04 -3.56
N LEU A 78 9.91 18.97 -3.63
CA LEU A 78 10.11 20.04 -2.65
C LEU A 78 8.88 20.95 -2.59
N ALA A 79 8.41 21.43 -3.75
CA ALA A 79 7.24 22.30 -3.85
C ALA A 79 5.96 21.62 -3.32
N ALA A 80 5.82 20.31 -3.54
CA ALA A 80 4.71 19.51 -3.00
C ALA A 80 4.85 19.21 -1.50
N GLY A 81 5.98 19.53 -0.87
CA GLY A 81 6.26 19.23 0.54
C GLY A 81 6.38 17.73 0.81
N TRP A 82 6.84 16.95 -0.16
CA TRP A 82 7.04 15.51 -0.01
C TRP A 82 8.44 15.18 0.50
N ILE A 83 9.42 16.01 0.15
CA ILE A 83 10.79 15.93 0.66
C ILE A 83 11.19 17.24 1.35
N ASN A 84 12.17 17.20 2.24
CA ASN A 84 12.82 18.39 2.80
C ASN A 84 13.96 18.88 1.89
N ASN A 85 14.61 20.00 2.25
CA ASN A 85 15.74 20.58 1.51
C ASN A 85 16.95 19.64 1.38
N GLU A 86 17.06 18.63 2.24
CA GLU A 86 18.12 17.60 2.20
C GLU A 86 17.74 16.42 1.28
N GLY A 87 16.53 16.42 0.72
CA GLY A 87 16.01 15.33 -0.11
C GLY A 87 15.43 14.15 0.67
N HIS A 88 15.19 14.31 1.97
CA HIS A 88 14.60 13.27 2.83
C HIS A 88 13.07 13.27 2.75
N TRP A 89 12.48 12.08 2.63
CA TRP A 89 11.04 11.85 2.54
C TRP A 89 10.34 12.14 3.86
N LEU A 90 9.32 12.99 3.80
CA LEU A 90 8.58 13.45 4.97
C LEU A 90 7.44 12.51 5.33
N TYR A 91 7.18 12.40 6.62
CA TYR A 91 5.93 11.84 7.11
C TYR A 91 4.87 12.93 7.23
N GLN A 92 3.62 12.54 7.02
CA GLN A 92 2.49 13.46 7.05
C GLN A 92 1.43 12.99 8.05
N ARG A 93 0.65 13.93 8.57
CA ARG A 93 -0.52 13.63 9.39
C ARG A 93 -1.69 14.49 8.98
N TRP A 94 -2.89 13.95 9.15
CA TRP A 94 -4.10 14.73 8.89
C TRP A 94 -4.30 15.78 9.98
N CYS A 95 -4.36 17.05 9.59
CA CYS A 95 -4.74 18.12 10.50
C CYS A 95 -6.24 18.40 10.37
N ALA A 96 -7.00 18.09 11.43
CA ALA A 96 -8.44 18.35 11.47
C ALA A 96 -8.79 19.84 11.35
N LYS A 97 -7.94 20.73 11.91
CA LYS A 97 -8.15 22.19 11.88
C LYS A 97 -8.08 22.74 10.45
N THR A 98 -7.03 22.36 9.72
CA THR A 98 -6.80 22.87 8.36
C THR A 98 -7.35 21.97 7.26
N LYS A 99 -7.97 20.83 7.63
CA LYS A 99 -8.52 19.81 6.72
C LYS A 99 -7.58 19.43 5.58
N ARG A 100 -6.29 19.27 5.89
CA ARG A 100 -5.25 18.87 4.94
C ARG A 100 -4.17 18.03 5.62
N LEU A 101 -3.41 17.30 4.80
CA LEU A 101 -2.18 16.67 5.24
C LEU A 101 -1.15 17.76 5.53
N ILE A 102 -0.52 17.68 6.69
CA ILE A 102 0.60 18.53 7.11
C ILE A 102 1.78 17.64 7.46
N ARG A 103 2.99 18.21 7.51
CA ARG A 103 4.17 17.50 8.00
C ARG A 103 3.94 16.98 9.42
N ASP A 104 4.38 15.75 9.64
CA ASP A 104 4.48 15.15 10.96
C ASP A 104 5.88 15.46 11.52
N GLU A 105 5.95 16.39 12.48
CA GLU A 105 7.22 16.86 13.06
C GLU A 105 7.78 15.86 14.09
N ASP A 106 6.94 14.96 14.61
CA ASP A 106 7.32 13.96 15.61
C ASP A 106 8.04 12.75 15.00
N ARG A 107 8.07 12.66 13.65
CA ARG A 107 8.70 11.55 12.93
C ARG A 107 9.92 12.01 12.14
N THR A 108 11.01 11.29 12.34
CA THR A 108 12.24 11.49 11.57
C THR A 108 12.00 11.21 10.08
N PRO A 109 12.37 12.15 9.19
CA PRO A 109 12.30 11.93 7.74
C PRO A 109 13.09 10.70 7.29
N LEU A 110 12.59 10.02 6.27
CA LEU A 110 13.22 8.84 5.68
C LEU A 110 14.22 9.28 4.60
N THR A 111 15.50 9.01 4.79
CA THR A 111 16.53 9.36 3.78
C THR A 111 16.29 8.62 2.47
N HIS A 112 16.78 9.19 1.36
CA HIS A 112 16.62 8.57 0.03
C HIS A 112 17.19 7.14 -0.01
N ASP A 113 18.41 6.94 0.48
CA ASP A 113 19.04 5.61 0.52
C ASP A 113 18.26 4.62 1.38
N ASN A 114 17.72 5.07 2.52
CA ASN A 114 16.88 4.22 3.36
C ASN A 114 15.56 3.89 2.66
N ALA A 115 14.97 4.80 1.89
CA ALA A 115 13.76 4.53 1.10
C ALA A 115 14.03 3.49 0.00
N VAL A 116 15.14 3.61 -0.73
CA VAL A 116 15.54 2.63 -1.76
C VAL A 116 15.80 1.26 -1.13
N ARG A 117 16.57 1.21 -0.02
CA ARG A 117 16.82 -0.04 0.73
C ARG A 117 15.53 -0.66 1.23
N LEU A 118 14.64 0.14 1.83
CA LEU A 118 13.32 -0.31 2.31
C LEU A 118 12.52 -0.97 1.19
N LEU A 119 12.35 -0.31 0.05
CA LEU A 119 11.54 -0.85 -1.04
C LEU A 119 12.19 -2.07 -1.72
N THR A 120 13.52 -2.08 -1.83
CA THR A 120 14.27 -3.21 -2.41
C THR A 120 14.15 -4.44 -1.52
N SER A 121 14.45 -4.29 -0.23
CA SER A 121 14.31 -5.38 0.73
C SER A 121 12.86 -5.86 0.85
N LEU A 122 11.88 -4.95 0.75
CA LEU A 122 10.48 -5.34 0.83
C LEU A 122 10.13 -6.22 -0.38
N ARG A 123 10.49 -5.79 -1.59
CA ARG A 123 10.31 -6.55 -2.84
C ARG A 123 10.91 -7.94 -2.75
N ASP A 124 12.13 -8.05 -2.22
CA ASP A 124 12.88 -9.31 -2.19
C ASP A 124 12.35 -10.28 -1.11
N SER A 125 11.69 -9.76 -0.07
CA SER A 125 11.04 -10.56 0.99
C SER A 125 9.56 -10.86 0.73
N LEU A 126 8.96 -10.37 -0.37
CA LEU A 126 7.55 -10.67 -0.67
C LEU A 126 7.39 -12.09 -1.22
N ASN A 127 6.87 -13.00 -0.39
CA ASN A 127 6.48 -14.34 -0.82
C ASN A 127 5.02 -14.67 -0.44
N GLY A 128 4.50 -15.79 -0.96
CA GLY A 128 3.10 -16.21 -0.81
C GLY A 128 2.70 -16.58 0.63
N ASP A 129 3.67 -16.94 1.47
CA ASP A 129 3.45 -17.38 2.85
C ASP A 129 3.39 -16.20 3.83
N ILE A 130 4.11 -15.11 3.52
CA ILE A 130 4.10 -13.89 4.34
C ILE A 130 2.84 -13.06 4.06
N ILE A 131 2.42 -12.94 2.80
CA ILE A 131 1.26 -12.13 2.43
C ILE A 131 0.01 -12.97 2.61
N HIS A 132 -0.80 -12.67 3.62
CA HIS A 132 -2.08 -13.34 3.81
C HIS A 132 -3.17 -12.77 2.90
N LYS A 133 -3.17 -11.45 2.70
CA LYS A 133 -4.19 -10.76 1.90
C LYS A 133 -3.65 -9.51 1.25
N PHE A 134 -3.96 -9.34 -0.03
CA PHE A 134 -3.89 -8.06 -0.72
C PHE A 134 -5.00 -8.01 -1.76
N ALA A 135 -6.12 -7.39 -1.40
CA ALA A 135 -7.34 -7.42 -2.21
C ALA A 135 -8.13 -6.12 -2.07
N ALA A 136 -8.70 -5.66 -3.18
CA ALA A 136 -9.60 -4.52 -3.21
C ALA A 136 -10.95 -4.85 -2.52
N THR A 137 -11.60 -3.84 -1.96
CA THR A 137 -12.96 -3.94 -1.38
C THR A 137 -14.02 -4.28 -2.42
N GLN A 138 -13.75 -3.95 -3.69
CA GLN A 138 -14.56 -4.29 -4.85
C GLN A 138 -13.66 -4.98 -5.89
N PRO A 139 -14.22 -5.90 -6.72
CA PRO A 139 -13.45 -6.51 -7.79
C PRO A 139 -12.84 -5.46 -8.73
N LEU A 140 -11.58 -5.65 -9.14
CA LEU A 140 -10.82 -4.68 -9.93
C LEU A 140 -11.51 -4.32 -11.26
N TYR A 141 -12.09 -5.31 -11.95
CA TYR A 141 -12.80 -5.07 -13.21
C TYR A 141 -14.00 -4.11 -13.04
N LYS A 142 -14.71 -4.18 -11.90
CA LYS A 142 -15.81 -3.26 -11.60
C LYS A 142 -15.32 -1.85 -11.31
N LEU A 143 -14.15 -1.72 -10.67
CA LEU A 143 -13.52 -0.42 -10.41
C LEU A 143 -13.09 0.26 -11.71
N GLU A 144 -12.59 -0.53 -12.67
CA GLU A 144 -12.22 -0.07 -14.01
C GLU A 144 -13.45 0.40 -14.80
N GLU A 145 -14.50 -0.44 -14.90
CA GLU A 145 -15.73 -0.12 -15.63
C GLU A 145 -16.48 1.09 -15.07
N ALA A 146 -16.53 1.21 -13.74
CA ALA A 146 -17.32 2.24 -13.08
C ALA A 146 -16.58 3.57 -12.86
N GLY A 147 -15.36 3.72 -13.39
CA GLY A 147 -14.60 4.97 -13.36
C GLY A 147 -14.40 5.55 -11.95
N HIS A 148 -14.27 4.71 -10.93
CA HIS A 148 -14.24 5.15 -9.54
C HIS A 148 -13.06 6.11 -9.27
N GLN A 149 -13.30 7.21 -8.57
CA GLN A 149 -12.23 8.18 -8.24
C GLN A 149 -11.18 7.61 -7.26
N SER A 150 -11.49 6.50 -6.59
CA SER A 150 -10.57 5.85 -5.66
C SER A 150 -10.93 4.38 -5.44
N ALA A 151 -9.94 3.59 -5.02
CA ALA A 151 -10.09 2.21 -4.59
C ALA A 151 -9.51 2.02 -3.18
N THR A 152 -10.01 1.03 -2.46
CA THR A 152 -9.50 0.65 -1.13
C THR A 152 -9.10 -0.80 -1.14
N PHE A 153 -7.91 -1.12 -0.62
CA PHE A 153 -7.39 -2.48 -0.51
C PHE A 153 -7.12 -2.82 0.95
N PHE A 154 -7.34 -4.08 1.30
CA PHE A 154 -6.89 -4.67 2.55
C PHE A 154 -5.57 -5.38 2.33
N LEU A 155 -4.58 -5.06 3.16
CA LEU A 155 -3.29 -5.72 3.22
C LEU A 155 -3.15 -6.39 4.59
N GLU A 156 -2.96 -7.70 4.61
CA GLU A 156 -2.69 -8.47 5.82
C GLU A 156 -1.44 -9.33 5.60
N VAL A 157 -0.53 -9.30 6.57
CA VAL A 157 0.69 -10.11 6.57
C VAL A 157 0.71 -11.06 7.77
N SER A 158 1.48 -12.15 7.65
CA SER A 158 1.81 -13.01 8.78
C SER A 158 2.58 -12.21 9.84
N LEU A 159 2.46 -12.63 11.10
CA LEU A 159 3.35 -12.23 12.21
C LEU A 159 4.08 -13.46 12.78
N ARG A 160 4.24 -14.51 11.98
CA ARG A 160 4.88 -15.74 12.39
C ARG A 160 6.23 -15.83 11.70
N GLY A 161 7.29 -15.73 12.49
CA GLY A 161 8.66 -15.86 12.04
C GLY A 161 9.31 -14.51 11.70
N LYS A 162 10.64 -14.51 11.78
CA LYS A 162 11.47 -13.29 11.70
C LYS A 162 11.29 -12.52 10.39
N GLU A 163 11.10 -13.24 9.27
CA GLU A 163 10.91 -12.62 7.95
C GLU A 163 9.57 -11.89 7.86
N SER A 164 8.50 -12.49 8.42
CA SER A 164 7.18 -11.89 8.49
C SER A 164 7.17 -10.62 9.35
N ASP A 165 7.85 -10.66 10.50
CA ASP A 165 7.99 -9.51 11.40
C ASP A 165 8.75 -8.36 10.74
N LEU A 166 9.80 -8.69 9.97
CA LEU A 166 10.57 -7.72 9.19
C LEU A 166 9.71 -7.06 8.10
N VAL A 167 8.99 -7.85 7.31
CA VAL A 167 8.07 -7.33 6.28
C VAL A 167 7.00 -6.43 6.91
N HIS A 168 6.42 -6.85 8.04
CA HIS A 168 5.45 -6.04 8.77
C HIS A 168 6.06 -4.70 9.22
N ALA A 169 7.22 -4.71 9.86
CA ALA A 169 7.90 -3.49 10.31
C ALA A 169 8.21 -2.54 9.14
N MET A 170 8.59 -3.08 7.98
CA MET A 170 8.84 -2.29 6.77
C MET A 170 7.57 -1.67 6.19
N LEU A 171 6.46 -2.42 6.18
CA LEU A 171 5.16 -1.89 5.76
C LEU A 171 4.67 -0.78 6.70
N LEU A 172 4.95 -0.87 8.00
CA LEU A 172 4.64 0.21 8.95
C LEU A 172 5.42 1.50 8.65
N GLN A 173 6.63 1.41 8.09
CA GLN A 173 7.40 2.59 7.66
C GLN A 173 6.75 3.33 6.49
N LEU A 174 5.89 2.67 5.69
CA LEU A 174 5.15 3.31 4.60
C LEU A 174 3.92 4.08 5.07
N ILE A 175 3.46 3.85 6.32
CA ILE A 175 2.29 4.52 6.87
C ILE A 175 2.53 6.02 6.93
N ASN A 176 1.63 6.75 6.28
CA ASN A 176 1.69 8.20 6.10
C ASN A 176 3.01 8.75 5.55
N SER A 177 3.80 7.92 4.87
CA SER A 177 4.99 8.40 4.15
C SER A 177 4.57 9.17 2.91
N SER A 178 5.18 10.32 2.64
CA SER A 178 4.94 11.05 1.40
C SER A 178 5.41 10.26 0.16
N LEU A 179 6.32 9.29 0.35
CA LEU A 179 6.85 8.42 -0.70
C LEU A 179 5.73 7.73 -1.48
N THR A 180 4.67 7.27 -0.80
CA THR A 180 3.59 6.51 -1.44
C THR A 180 2.74 7.36 -2.39
N HIS A 181 2.82 8.70 -2.31
CA HIS A 181 2.12 9.60 -3.23
C HIS A 181 2.64 9.52 -4.65
N LEU A 182 3.88 9.05 -4.87
CA LEU A 182 4.44 8.81 -6.21
C LEU A 182 3.58 7.87 -7.06
N ILE A 183 2.80 7.01 -6.41
CA ILE A 183 1.89 6.05 -7.03
C ILE A 183 0.42 6.26 -6.63
N GLY A 184 0.09 7.45 -6.09
CA GLY A 184 -1.27 7.81 -5.70
C GLY A 184 -1.82 6.99 -4.53
N ILE A 185 -0.95 6.47 -3.64
CA ILE A 185 -1.35 5.62 -2.51
C ILE A 185 -1.23 6.36 -1.17
N SER A 186 -2.16 6.06 -0.26
CA SER A 186 -2.04 6.33 1.17
C SER A 186 -2.21 5.05 1.98
N VAL A 187 -1.23 4.72 2.82
CA VAL A 187 -1.26 3.54 3.71
C VAL A 187 -1.63 3.97 5.12
N LYS A 188 -2.58 3.26 5.73
CA LYS A 188 -3.01 3.47 7.12
C LYS A 188 -3.08 2.15 7.86
N ARG A 189 -2.98 2.19 9.19
CA ARG A 189 -3.33 1.03 10.02
C ARG A 189 -4.81 0.72 9.87
N GLU A 190 -5.15 -0.56 9.87
CA GLU A 190 -6.54 -0.98 10.03
C GLU A 190 -7.00 -0.58 11.43
N ASN A 191 -7.75 0.51 11.53
CA ASN A 191 -8.45 0.84 12.77
C ASN A 191 -9.63 -0.11 12.86
N GLY A 192 -9.62 -1.00 13.86
CA GLY A 192 -10.62 -2.04 14.14
C GLY A 192 -12.04 -1.56 14.44
N GLN A 193 -12.47 -0.40 13.93
CA GLN A 193 -13.89 -0.11 13.75
C GLN A 193 -14.47 -1.21 12.87
N ARG A 194 -15.20 -2.13 13.51
CA ARG A 194 -15.96 -3.19 12.85
C ARG A 194 -16.70 -2.58 11.66
N CYS A 195 -16.64 -3.23 10.50
CA CYS A 195 -17.50 -2.81 9.39
C CYS A 195 -18.96 -2.86 9.87
N LYS A 196 -19.82 -1.97 9.35
CA LYS A 196 -21.22 -1.85 9.79
C LYS A 196 -21.95 -3.19 9.79
N LEU A 197 -21.63 -4.07 8.84
CA LEU A 197 -22.18 -5.43 8.77
C LEU A 197 -21.79 -6.31 9.98
N ALA A 198 -20.53 -6.24 10.41
CA ALA A 198 -20.05 -6.96 11.59
C ALA A 198 -20.58 -6.37 12.90
N GLN A 199 -20.93 -5.08 12.92
CA GLN A 199 -21.67 -4.47 14.03
C GLN A 199 -23.11 -4.99 14.06
N GLN A 200 -23.79 -5.02 12.92
CA GLN A 200 -25.16 -5.53 12.78
C GLN A 200 -25.28 -7.02 13.14
N VAL A 201 -24.34 -7.87 12.69
CA VAL A 201 -24.32 -9.29 13.06
C VAL A 201 -24.05 -9.48 14.56
N ALA A 202 -23.18 -8.67 15.16
CA ALA A 202 -22.97 -8.72 16.60
C ALA A 202 -24.22 -8.26 17.37
N GLU A 203 -24.90 -7.21 16.93
CA GLU A 203 -26.18 -6.77 17.53
C GLU A 203 -27.27 -7.84 17.43
N LEU A 204 -27.33 -8.59 16.33
CA LEU A 204 -28.28 -9.69 16.15
C LEU A 204 -27.96 -10.90 17.03
N VAL A 205 -26.68 -11.19 17.25
CA VAL A 205 -26.22 -12.34 18.06
C VAL A 205 -26.31 -12.06 19.57
N PHE A 206 -26.14 -10.81 20.00
CA PHE A 206 -26.20 -10.42 21.43
C PHE A 206 -27.57 -9.92 21.90
N ARG A 207 -28.59 -9.95 21.03
CA ARG A 207 -30.01 -9.68 21.38
C ARG A 207 -30.91 -10.93 21.31
N GLY A 208 -30.31 -12.12 21.17
CA GLY A 208 -31.00 -13.41 21.23
C GLY A 208 -30.89 -14.03 22.62
#